data_AF-A0AAW2T151-F1
#
_entry.id   AF-A0AAW2T151-F1
#
_cell.length_a   1.000
_cell.length_b   1.000
_cell.length_c   1.000
_cell.angle_alpha   90.00
_cell.angle_beta   90.00
_cell.angle_gamma   90.00
#
_symmetry.space_group_name_H-M   'P 1'
#
loop_
_entity.id
_entity.type
_entity.pdbx_description
1 polymer ?
#
loop_
_entity_poly.entity_id
_entity_poly.type
_entity_poly.pdbx_seq_one_letter_code
_entity_poly.pdbx_strand_id
1 'polypeptide(L)'
;MDLFMQENPSRRRISVGRSFYSLEYRTEDDLKCGVVARRGFHQSLKPTSQGLALCLDYSVLAFPEPLPVLEFLKVHLHAGVDQVKTSRQRINDTLKRLKVTVTHRRTKRKYTIAWLTDEDARDSTFEVVDPEGKNPNEEIRLVQYFKDKWGKDIMYQNIPCLELGTQKKSNKVPLEFCVLVEGQRYPKERLSPEVTDKLKNLSVAKPCDRMKTIEEMVRAEDGPCGPFTRDFGIELDTNMTKVVGRVIGAPELKLGAPPTFRVHGANCQWNLLRKSLLDGKTMSAGPF
;
A
#
# COMPACT_ATOMS: atom_id res chain seq x y z
N MET A 1 0.30 4.24 -26.62
CA MET A 1 0.24 5.54 -25.91
C MET A 1 0.37 5.37 -24.39
N ASP A 2 -0.54 4.65 -23.71
CA ASP A 2 -0.47 4.49 -22.25
C ASP A 2 0.88 3.97 -21.70
N LEU A 3 1.51 3.02 -22.40
CA LEU A 3 2.81 2.48 -22.01
C LEU A 3 3.93 3.54 -22.10
N PHE A 4 3.85 4.45 -23.07
CA PHE A 4 4.81 5.56 -23.24
C PHE A 4 4.70 6.55 -22.08
N MET A 5 3.47 6.92 -21.68
CA MET A 5 3.24 7.83 -20.54
C MET A 5 3.61 7.21 -19.20
N GLN A 6 3.68 5.88 -19.13
CA GLN A 6 4.12 5.15 -17.94
C GLN A 6 5.62 4.92 -17.88
N GLU A 7 6.33 5.05 -19.00
CA GLU A 7 7.74 4.68 -19.13
C GLU A 7 8.62 5.45 -18.14
N ASN A 8 8.60 6.78 -18.19
CA ASN A 8 9.44 7.62 -17.32
C ASN A 8 9.16 7.40 -15.82
N PRO A 9 7.91 7.53 -15.33
CA PRO A 9 7.65 7.34 -13.92
C PRO A 9 7.85 5.88 -13.46
N SER A 10 7.68 4.88 -14.34
CA SER A 10 7.93 3.47 -13.98
C SER A 10 9.40 3.16 -13.64
N ARG A 11 10.34 3.94 -14.19
CA ARG A 11 11.77 3.77 -13.95
C ARG A 11 12.27 4.55 -12.73
N ARG A 12 11.62 5.67 -12.43
CA ARG A 12 12.09 6.64 -11.43
C ARG A 12 11.26 6.66 -10.15
N ARG A 13 10.09 6.02 -10.14
CA ARG A 13 9.16 5.98 -9.00
C ARG A 13 8.74 4.55 -8.66
N ILE A 14 8.19 4.39 -7.46
CA ILE A 14 7.56 3.14 -7.04
C ILE A 14 6.25 2.98 -7.81
N SER A 15 6.18 1.97 -8.68
CA SER A 15 5.00 1.67 -9.48
C SER A 15 4.05 0.71 -8.76
N VAL A 16 2.78 1.12 -8.63
CA VAL A 16 1.68 0.30 -8.11
C VAL A 16 0.51 0.39 -9.09
N GLY A 17 0.44 -0.56 -10.02
CA GLY A 17 -0.57 -0.56 -11.08
C GLY A 17 -0.39 0.66 -12.00
N ARG A 18 -1.34 1.59 -11.96
CA ARG A 18 -1.31 2.85 -12.74
C ARG A 18 -0.92 4.08 -11.90
N SER A 19 -0.40 3.85 -10.70
CA SER A 19 -0.01 4.91 -9.78
C SER A 19 1.49 4.85 -9.49
N PHE A 20 2.10 6.03 -9.30
CA PHE A 20 3.54 6.22 -9.19
C PHE A 20 3.87 7.08 -7.97
N TYR A 21 4.68 6.54 -7.07
CA TYR A 21 4.99 7.15 -5.77
C TYR A 21 6.48 7.47 -5.64
N SER A 22 6.77 8.59 -4.99
CA SER A 22 8.14 9.05 -4.70
C SER A 22 8.98 7.98 -4.00
N LEU A 23 10.26 7.86 -4.38
CA LEU A 23 11.26 6.98 -3.75
C LEU A 23 11.75 7.51 -2.40
N GLU A 24 11.68 8.82 -2.21
CA GLU A 24 11.93 9.49 -0.94
C GLU A 24 10.61 9.89 -0.29
N TYR A 25 10.60 10.07 1.02
CA TYR A 25 9.46 10.60 1.76
C TYR A 25 9.95 11.74 2.64
N ARG A 26 9.06 12.70 2.91
CA ARG A 26 9.38 13.83 3.77
C ARG A 26 9.24 13.44 5.24
N THR A 27 9.94 14.11 6.14
CA THR A 27 9.87 13.81 7.58
C THR A 27 8.42 13.85 8.11
N GLU A 28 7.59 14.75 7.60
CA GLU A 28 6.17 14.83 7.96
C GLU A 28 5.33 13.62 7.50
N ASP A 29 5.78 12.90 6.47
CA ASP A 29 5.10 11.74 5.88
C ASP A 29 5.45 10.42 6.61
N ASP A 30 6.35 10.46 7.60
CA ASP A 30 6.66 9.32 8.47
C ASP A 30 5.41 8.92 9.30
N LEU A 31 4.84 7.74 9.03
CA LEU A 31 3.66 7.23 9.73
C LEU A 31 4.02 6.53 11.04
N LYS A 32 5.32 6.47 11.39
CA LYS A 32 5.88 5.75 12.53
C LYS A 32 5.73 4.23 12.39
N CYS A 33 6.31 3.51 13.34
CA CYS A 33 6.19 2.06 13.44
C CYS A 33 6.70 1.31 12.17
N GLY A 34 7.74 1.82 11.52
CA GLY A 34 8.34 1.20 10.33
C GLY A 34 7.50 1.33 9.04
N VAL A 35 6.53 2.25 9.02
CA VAL A 35 5.66 2.51 7.87
C VAL A 35 5.74 4.00 7.53
N VAL A 36 5.74 4.31 6.23
CA VAL A 36 5.80 5.69 5.72
C VAL A 36 4.69 5.93 4.70
N ALA A 37 4.16 7.15 4.67
CA ALA A 37 3.29 7.60 3.61
C ALA A 37 4.16 8.06 2.44
N ARG A 38 3.80 7.65 1.22
CA ARG A 38 4.46 8.15 0.01
C ARG A 38 3.42 8.83 -0.86
N ARG A 39 3.75 10.05 -1.27
CA ARG A 39 2.95 10.86 -2.18
C ARG A 39 3.30 10.55 -3.62
N GLY A 40 2.30 10.61 -4.47
CA GLY A 40 2.41 10.22 -5.85
C GLY A 40 1.18 10.65 -6.65
N PHE A 41 1.04 10.06 -7.82
CA PHE A 41 -0.11 10.30 -8.68
C PHE A 41 -0.61 9.00 -9.30
N HIS A 42 -1.92 8.93 -9.50
CA HIS A 42 -2.55 8.03 -10.45
C HIS A 42 -2.55 8.69 -11.83
N GLN A 43 -2.25 7.94 -12.88
CA GLN A 43 -2.35 8.46 -14.25
C GLN A 43 -3.22 7.59 -15.14
N SER A 44 -3.96 8.25 -16.02
CA SER A 44 -4.76 7.63 -17.07
C SER A 44 -4.86 8.54 -18.28
N LEU A 45 -4.91 7.95 -19.47
CA LEU A 45 -5.14 8.70 -20.71
C LEU A 45 -6.60 8.53 -21.10
N LYS A 46 -7.27 9.64 -21.46
CA LYS A 46 -8.70 9.64 -21.78
C LYS A 46 -8.96 10.37 -23.09
N PRO A 47 -9.71 9.76 -24.04
CA PRO A 47 -10.22 10.49 -25.19
C PRO A 47 -11.31 11.47 -24.71
N THR A 48 -11.25 12.70 -25.19
CA THR A 48 -12.23 13.75 -24.92
C THR A 48 -12.64 14.42 -26.24
N SER A 49 -13.68 15.25 -26.21
CA SER A 49 -14.07 16.07 -27.36
C SER A 49 -13.00 17.09 -27.79
N GLN A 50 -12.06 17.43 -26.89
CA GLN A 50 -10.93 18.34 -27.16
C GLN A 50 -9.65 17.58 -27.56
N GLY A 51 -9.76 16.26 -27.77
CA GLY A 51 -8.62 15.39 -28.04
C GLY A 51 -8.21 14.56 -26.82
N LEU A 52 -6.97 14.11 -26.81
CA LEU A 52 -6.47 13.18 -25.82
C LEU A 52 -6.00 13.92 -24.55
N ALA A 53 -6.56 13.57 -23.40
CA ALA A 53 -6.23 14.19 -22.12
C ALA A 53 -5.48 13.21 -21.21
N LEU A 54 -4.34 13.64 -20.69
CA LEU A 54 -3.66 12.93 -19.60
C LEU A 54 -4.25 13.38 -18.27
N CYS A 55 -4.97 12.49 -17.59
CA CYS A 55 -5.53 12.74 -16.27
C CYS A 55 -4.55 12.26 -15.20
N LEU A 56 -3.91 13.20 -14.50
CA LEU A 56 -3.18 12.93 -13.26
C LEU A 56 -4.04 13.27 -12.05
N ASP A 57 -4.00 12.39 -11.05
CA ASP A 57 -4.66 12.63 -9.77
C ASP A 57 -3.73 12.33 -8.60
N TYR A 58 -3.72 13.21 -7.61
CA TYR A 58 -2.91 13.08 -6.40
C TYR A 58 -3.29 11.82 -5.62
N SER A 59 -2.28 11.06 -5.18
CA SER A 59 -2.46 9.82 -4.44
C SER A 59 -1.43 9.70 -3.33
N VAL A 60 -1.85 9.15 -2.19
CA VAL A 60 -0.97 8.80 -1.07
C VAL A 60 -1.22 7.35 -0.70
N LEU A 61 -0.17 6.57 -0.49
CA LEU A 61 -0.26 5.21 0.02
C LEU A 61 0.77 4.98 1.13
N ALA A 62 0.46 4.03 2.01
CA ALA A 62 1.38 3.55 3.04
C ALA A 62 2.31 2.46 2.46
N PHE A 63 3.57 2.51 2.83
CA PHE A 63 4.62 1.57 2.45
C PHE A 63 5.43 1.19 3.70
N PRO A 64 5.76 -0.10 3.91
CA PRO A 64 6.70 -0.45 4.94
C PRO A 64 8.10 0.02 4.51
N GLU A 65 8.91 0.43 5.48
CA GLU A 65 10.32 0.67 5.27
C GLU A 65 11.04 -0.66 4.97
N PRO A 66 12.12 -0.64 4.17
CA PRO A 66 12.87 -1.84 3.80
C PRO A 66 13.79 -2.32 4.94
N LEU A 67 13.20 -2.61 6.09
CA LEU A 67 13.90 -3.01 7.31
C LEU A 67 14.09 -4.54 7.39
N PRO A 68 15.14 -5.03 8.07
CA PRO A 68 15.20 -6.40 8.55
C PRO A 68 13.91 -6.77 9.30
N VAL A 69 13.38 -7.98 9.09
CA VAL A 69 12.07 -8.36 9.65
C VAL A 69 12.06 -8.23 11.17
N LEU A 70 13.12 -8.66 11.86
CA LEU A 70 13.21 -8.54 13.32
C LEU A 70 13.16 -7.07 13.79
N GLU A 71 13.82 -6.17 13.06
CA GLU A 71 13.80 -4.74 13.36
C GLU A 71 12.42 -4.14 13.10
N PHE A 72 11.79 -4.52 11.98
CA PHE A 72 10.42 -4.12 11.68
C PHE A 72 9.45 -4.57 12.78
N LEU A 73 9.53 -5.81 13.26
CA LEU A 73 8.68 -6.30 14.36
C LEU A 73 8.90 -5.52 15.66
N LYS A 74 10.15 -5.16 15.95
CA LYS A 74 10.50 -4.34 17.12
C LYS A 74 9.89 -2.94 17.04
N VAL A 75 9.97 -2.26 15.90
CA VAL A 75 9.41 -0.91 15.76
C VAL A 75 7.89 -0.91 15.57
N HIS A 76 7.34 -1.94 14.92
CA HIS A 76 5.92 -1.99 14.55
C HIS A 76 5.02 -2.59 15.64
N LEU A 77 5.49 -3.65 16.30
CA LEU A 77 4.71 -4.38 17.30
C LEU A 77 5.24 -4.21 18.72
N HIS A 78 6.41 -3.58 18.89
CA HIS A 78 7.19 -3.59 20.13
C HIS A 78 7.53 -5.02 20.61
N ALA A 79 7.63 -5.95 19.65
CA ALA A 79 7.94 -7.35 19.91
C ALA A 79 9.44 -7.60 19.70
N GLY A 80 10.14 -7.97 20.77
CA GLY A 80 11.51 -8.47 20.71
C GLY A 80 11.60 -9.89 20.16
N VAL A 81 12.83 -10.37 19.97
CA VAL A 81 13.11 -11.74 19.51
C VAL A 81 12.53 -12.79 20.46
N ASP A 82 12.64 -12.54 21.76
CA ASP A 82 12.09 -13.33 22.86
C ASP A 82 10.56 -13.46 22.80
N GLN A 83 9.88 -12.48 22.21
CA GLN A 83 8.41 -12.42 22.11
C GLN A 83 7.87 -13.01 20.80
N VAL A 84 8.72 -13.50 19.89
CA VAL A 84 8.27 -14.04 18.59
C VAL A 84 7.27 -15.19 18.78
N LYS A 85 7.50 -16.05 19.77
CA LYS A 85 6.60 -17.18 20.07
C LYS A 85 5.28 -16.72 20.68
N THR A 86 5.32 -15.86 21.69
CA THR A 86 4.13 -15.40 22.41
C THR A 86 3.25 -14.50 21.53
N SER A 87 3.86 -13.75 20.60
CA SER A 87 3.16 -12.84 19.68
C SER A 87 2.89 -13.45 18.29
N ARG A 88 2.95 -14.78 18.14
CA ARG A 88 2.85 -15.50 16.86
C ARG A 88 1.68 -15.02 15.98
N GLN A 89 0.48 -14.94 16.54
CA GLN A 89 -0.71 -14.54 15.79
C GLN A 89 -0.61 -13.11 15.27
N ARG A 90 -0.22 -12.17 16.13
CA ARG A 90 -0.03 -10.76 15.77
C ARG A 90 1.06 -10.57 14.71
N ILE A 91 2.16 -11.31 14.81
CA ILE A 91 3.24 -11.31 13.81
C ILE A 91 2.75 -11.85 12.48
N ASN A 92 2.02 -12.98 12.48
CA ASN A 92 1.44 -13.54 11.27
C ASN A 92 0.47 -12.56 10.61
N ASP A 93 -0.44 -11.94 11.35
CA ASP A 93 -1.40 -10.97 10.81
C ASP A 93 -0.71 -9.75 10.19
N THR A 94 0.40 -9.32 10.81
CA THR A 94 1.23 -8.20 10.34
C THR A 94 1.99 -8.56 9.05
N LEU A 95 2.71 -9.68 9.06
CA LEU A 95 3.67 -10.05 8.02
C LEU A 95 3.05 -10.80 6.83
N LYS A 96 1.93 -11.49 7.02
CA LYS A 96 1.30 -12.34 5.99
C LYS A 96 1.05 -11.54 4.71
N ARG A 97 1.47 -12.09 3.58
CA ARG A 97 1.44 -11.51 2.22
C ARG A 97 2.41 -10.36 1.96
N LEU A 98 3.14 -9.85 2.96
CA LEU A 98 4.26 -8.95 2.69
C LEU A 98 5.36 -9.73 1.95
N LYS A 99 6.17 -9.00 1.19
CA LYS A 99 7.29 -9.54 0.43
C LYS A 99 8.60 -9.23 1.13
N VAL A 100 9.50 -10.20 1.13
CA VAL A 100 10.88 -10.07 1.62
C VAL A 100 11.87 -10.47 0.56
N THR A 101 13.08 -9.91 0.66
CA THR A 101 14.30 -10.47 0.08
C THR A 101 15.08 -11.17 1.16
N VAL A 102 15.94 -12.10 0.76
CA VAL A 102 16.77 -12.85 1.70
C VAL A 102 18.23 -12.42 1.60
N THR A 103 18.92 -12.36 2.74
CA THR A 103 20.32 -11.87 2.82
C THR A 103 21.35 -12.98 2.74
N HIS A 104 20.96 -14.24 2.94
CA HIS A 104 21.86 -15.39 2.82
C HIS A 104 22.22 -15.74 1.36
N ARG A 105 21.53 -15.15 0.37
CA ARG A 105 21.80 -15.34 -1.08
C ARG A 105 22.15 -14.00 -1.72
N ARG A 106 22.94 -14.03 -2.80
CA ARG A 106 23.24 -12.84 -3.61
C ARG A 106 22.07 -12.37 -4.48
N THR A 107 21.03 -13.19 -4.63
CA THR A 107 19.90 -12.89 -5.52
C THR A 107 18.90 -11.94 -4.86
N LYS A 108 18.45 -10.92 -5.60
CA LYS A 108 17.38 -10.00 -5.16
C LYS A 108 15.97 -10.56 -5.38
N ARG A 109 15.82 -11.89 -5.29
CA ARG A 109 14.53 -12.54 -5.51
C ARG A 109 13.56 -12.15 -4.38
N LYS A 110 12.35 -11.75 -4.77
CA LYS A 110 11.28 -11.39 -3.85
C LYS A 110 10.45 -12.63 -3.52
N TYR A 111 10.18 -12.84 -2.24
CA TYR A 111 9.37 -13.93 -1.72
C TYR A 111 8.19 -13.40 -0.93
N THR A 112 7.02 -14.00 -1.08
CA THR A 112 5.84 -13.65 -0.29
C THR A 112 5.84 -14.45 1.01
N ILE A 113 5.66 -13.76 2.14
CA ILE A 113 5.53 -14.38 3.46
C ILE A 113 4.17 -15.07 3.58
N ALA A 114 4.19 -16.35 3.94
CA ALA A 114 2.99 -17.13 4.23
C ALA A 114 2.62 -17.00 5.71
N TRP A 115 3.47 -17.50 6.60
CA TRP A 115 3.35 -17.47 8.07
C TRP A 115 4.69 -17.85 8.72
N LEU A 116 4.74 -17.81 10.06
CA LEU A 116 5.82 -18.40 10.86
C LEU A 116 5.72 -19.93 10.91
N THR A 117 6.81 -20.67 10.80
CA THR A 117 6.84 -22.15 10.97
C THR A 117 6.30 -22.56 12.35
N ASP A 118 5.78 -23.77 12.50
CA ASP A 118 5.27 -24.23 13.79
C ASP A 118 6.41 -24.56 14.76
N GLU A 119 7.47 -25.16 14.23
CA GLU A 119 8.70 -25.49 14.94
C GLU A 119 9.74 -24.36 14.90
N ASP A 120 10.67 -24.41 15.86
CA ASP A 120 11.82 -23.51 15.92
C ASP A 120 12.87 -23.84 14.86
N ALA A 121 13.71 -22.85 14.53
CA ALA A 121 14.80 -23.03 13.58
C ALA A 121 15.75 -24.20 13.93
N ARG A 122 15.98 -24.48 15.23
CA ARG A 122 16.81 -25.62 15.70
C ARG A 122 16.23 -26.98 15.37
N ASP A 123 14.91 -27.11 15.42
CA ASP A 123 14.20 -28.39 15.29
C ASP A 123 13.66 -28.55 13.86
N SER A 124 13.74 -27.50 13.04
CA SER A 124 13.24 -27.50 11.68
C SER A 124 14.10 -28.34 10.75
N THR A 125 13.46 -29.26 10.05
CA THR A 125 14.02 -30.08 8.97
C THR A 125 13.29 -29.82 7.66
N PHE A 126 13.93 -30.22 6.56
CA PHE A 126 13.30 -30.30 5.25
C PHE A 126 13.98 -31.36 4.38
N GLU A 127 13.23 -31.92 3.44
CA GLU A 127 13.75 -32.87 2.46
C GLU A 127 14.46 -32.13 1.32
N VAL A 128 15.71 -32.49 1.07
CA VAL A 128 16.43 -32.07 -0.14
C VAL A 128 16.09 -33.05 -1.25
N VAL A 129 15.22 -32.63 -2.17
CA VAL A 129 14.91 -33.41 -3.36
C VAL A 129 16.03 -33.22 -4.38
N ASP A 130 16.70 -34.31 -4.74
CA ASP A 130 17.66 -34.33 -5.84
C ASP A 130 16.92 -34.04 -7.17
N PRO A 131 17.25 -32.96 -7.90
CA PRO A 131 16.62 -32.67 -9.18
C PRO A 131 16.83 -33.76 -10.23
N GLU A 132 17.83 -34.64 -10.08
CA GLU A 132 18.08 -35.78 -10.97
C GLU A 132 17.42 -37.09 -10.49
N GLY A 133 16.84 -37.12 -9.28
CA GLY A 133 16.16 -38.30 -8.71
C GLY A 133 17.06 -39.51 -8.49
N LYS A 134 18.39 -39.33 -8.46
CA LYS A 134 19.35 -40.44 -8.33
C LYS A 134 19.60 -40.83 -6.89
N ASN A 135 19.49 -39.88 -5.96
CA ASN A 135 19.68 -40.12 -4.53
C ASN A 135 18.35 -40.06 -3.77
N PRO A 136 18.18 -40.84 -2.69
CA PRO A 136 17.02 -40.74 -1.82
C PRO A 136 16.92 -39.33 -1.23
N ASN A 137 15.68 -38.86 -1.00
CA ASN A 137 15.44 -37.59 -0.31
C ASN A 137 16.13 -37.63 1.05
N GLU A 138 17.11 -36.76 1.25
CA GLU A 138 17.79 -36.63 2.53
C GLU A 138 17.06 -35.59 3.38
N GLU A 139 16.70 -35.98 4.61
CA GLU A 139 16.18 -35.04 5.59
C GLU A 139 17.36 -34.31 6.23
N ILE A 140 17.45 -33.00 6.00
CA ILE A 140 18.51 -32.15 6.56
C ILE A 140 17.94 -31.16 7.58
N ARG A 141 18.70 -30.93 8.66
CA ARG A 141 18.39 -29.86 9.62
C ARG A 141 18.67 -28.49 9.01
N LEU A 142 17.74 -27.56 9.22
CA LEU A 142 17.83 -26.20 8.69
C LEU A 142 19.12 -25.49 9.12
N VAL A 143 19.49 -25.60 10.40
CA VAL A 143 20.73 -25.00 10.94
C VAL A 143 21.96 -25.53 10.22
N GLN A 144 22.04 -26.85 10.04
CA GLN A 144 23.17 -27.50 9.37
C GLN A 144 23.25 -27.06 7.90
N TYR A 145 22.12 -27.04 7.20
CA TYR A 145 22.06 -26.62 5.80
C TYR A 145 22.53 -25.17 5.60
N PHE A 146 22.10 -24.23 6.45
CA PHE A 146 22.52 -22.84 6.33
C PHE A 146 24.02 -22.65 6.57
N LYS A 147 24.58 -23.43 7.50
CA LYS A 147 26.01 -23.46 7.79
C LYS A 147 26.81 -24.03 6.62
N ASP A 148 26.46 -25.23 6.15
CA ASP A 148 27.24 -25.93 5.12
C ASP A 148 27.11 -25.28 3.75
N LYS A 149 25.91 -24.86 3.37
CA LYS A 149 25.65 -24.32 2.03
C LYS A 149 26.04 -22.85 1.88
N TRP A 150 25.84 -22.05 2.93
CA TRP A 150 25.98 -20.59 2.86
C TRP A 150 27.04 -20.03 3.82
N GLY A 151 27.64 -20.84 4.68
CA GLY A 151 28.56 -20.37 5.72
C GLY A 151 27.89 -19.44 6.72
N LYS A 152 26.59 -19.66 6.99
CA LYS A 152 25.79 -18.80 7.88
C LYS A 152 25.34 -19.58 9.11
N ASP A 153 25.88 -19.21 10.27
CA ASP A 153 25.34 -19.68 11.55
C ASP A 153 24.05 -18.92 11.88
N ILE A 154 23.00 -19.66 12.23
CA ILE A 154 21.72 -19.10 12.69
C ILE A 154 21.89 -18.70 14.15
N MET A 155 21.70 -17.43 14.49
CA MET A 155 21.86 -16.93 15.86
C MET A 155 20.62 -17.22 16.70
N TYR A 156 19.44 -16.93 16.14
CA TYR A 156 18.17 -17.08 16.84
C TYR A 156 17.54 -18.45 16.57
N GLN A 157 18.15 -19.50 17.12
CA GLN A 157 17.71 -20.87 16.86
C GLN A 157 16.46 -21.28 17.68
N ASN A 158 16.12 -20.53 18.72
CA ASN A 158 15.01 -20.78 19.67
C ASN A 158 13.68 -20.12 19.25
N ILE A 159 13.56 -19.70 18.00
CA ILE A 159 12.35 -19.07 17.47
C ILE A 159 11.96 -19.72 16.14
N PRO A 160 10.69 -19.61 15.73
CA PRO A 160 10.24 -20.01 14.41
C PRO A 160 11.00 -19.32 13.26
N CYS A 161 10.90 -19.90 12.07
CA CYS A 161 11.33 -19.30 10.80
C CYS A 161 10.14 -18.66 10.06
N LEU A 162 10.41 -17.96 8.97
CA LEU A 162 9.38 -17.57 8.00
C LEU A 162 9.23 -18.65 6.93
N GLU A 163 7.99 -19.01 6.65
CA GLU A 163 7.60 -19.81 5.51
C GLU A 163 7.38 -18.88 4.31
N LEU A 164 8.23 -19.00 3.29
CA LEU A 164 8.27 -18.12 2.12
C LEU A 164 7.80 -18.84 0.86
N GLY A 165 6.75 -18.32 0.22
CA GLY A 165 6.19 -18.89 -1.02
C GLY A 165 4.75 -19.33 -0.89
N THR A 166 4.38 -20.39 -1.61
CA THR A 166 3.05 -21.01 -1.53
C THR A 166 3.15 -22.36 -0.82
N GLN A 167 2.03 -22.90 -0.31
CA GLN A 167 2.00 -24.21 0.37
C GLN A 167 2.67 -25.34 -0.43
N LYS A 168 2.61 -25.27 -1.77
CA LYS A 168 3.18 -26.31 -2.65
C LYS A 168 4.68 -26.14 -2.91
N LYS A 169 5.24 -24.93 -2.69
CA LYS A 169 6.64 -24.57 -2.97
C LYS A 169 7.08 -23.50 -1.98
N SER A 170 7.21 -23.89 -0.72
CA SER A 170 7.61 -22.99 0.35
C SER A 170 9.09 -23.19 0.72
N ASN A 171 9.70 -22.14 1.27
CA ASN A 171 11.07 -22.17 1.77
C ASN A 171 11.05 -21.66 3.20
N LYS A 172 11.62 -22.44 4.13
CA LYS A 172 11.83 -22.02 5.51
C LYS A 172 13.08 -21.15 5.58
N VAL A 173 12.95 -19.91 6.06
CA VAL A 173 14.07 -18.97 6.19
C VAL A 173 14.03 -18.30 7.57
N PRO A 174 15.13 -18.32 8.34
CA PRO A 174 15.22 -17.60 9.61
C PRO A 174 14.90 -16.11 9.48
N LEU A 175 14.21 -15.54 10.48
CA LEU A 175 13.76 -14.13 10.44
C LEU A 175 14.95 -13.16 10.27
N GLU A 176 16.10 -13.48 10.85
CA GLU A 176 17.33 -12.66 10.76
C GLU A 176 17.90 -12.55 9.33
N PHE A 177 17.51 -13.45 8.43
CA PHE A 177 17.93 -13.41 7.04
C PHE A 177 16.88 -12.83 6.10
N CYS A 178 15.82 -12.21 6.62
CA CYS A 178 14.73 -11.63 5.84
C CYS A 178 14.67 -10.11 5.99
N VAL A 179 14.53 -9.41 4.87
CA VAL A 179 14.40 -7.93 4.81
C VAL A 179 13.16 -7.59 4.00
N LEU A 180 12.31 -6.69 4.50
CA LEU A 180 11.12 -6.25 3.79
C LEU A 180 11.48 -5.59 2.46
N VAL A 181 10.73 -5.93 1.42
CA VAL A 181 10.93 -5.36 0.08
C VAL A 181 10.50 -3.90 0.06
N GLU A 182 11.35 -3.05 -0.49
CA GLU A 182 11.03 -1.65 -0.77
C GLU A 182 9.90 -1.52 -1.80
N GLY A 183 9.05 -0.50 -1.63
CA GLY A 183 8.06 -0.11 -2.63
C GLY A 183 6.83 -1.03 -2.71
N GLN A 184 6.62 -1.89 -1.72
CA GLN A 184 5.38 -2.65 -1.60
C GLN A 184 4.32 -1.88 -0.80
N ARG A 185 3.05 -1.97 -1.20
CA ARG A 185 1.96 -1.33 -0.45
C ARG A 185 1.73 -2.02 0.89
N TYR A 186 1.63 -1.25 1.96
CA TYR A 186 1.14 -1.73 3.26
C TYR A 186 -0.40 -1.63 3.32
N PRO A 187 -1.12 -2.69 3.73
CA PRO A 187 -2.58 -2.66 3.83
C PRO A 187 -3.05 -1.63 4.88
N LYS A 188 -3.97 -0.75 4.50
CA LYS A 188 -4.48 0.30 5.40
C LYS A 188 -5.23 -0.28 6.59
N GLU A 189 -5.83 -1.46 6.41
CA GLU A 189 -6.61 -2.18 7.42
C GLU A 189 -5.75 -2.72 8.56
N ARG A 190 -4.42 -2.74 8.38
CA ARG A 190 -3.45 -3.17 9.39
C ARG A 190 -2.79 -2.00 10.12
N LEU A 191 -3.12 -0.76 9.76
CA LEU A 191 -2.61 0.43 10.43
C LEU A 191 -3.42 0.68 11.71
N SER A 192 -2.80 1.29 12.72
CA SER A 192 -3.54 1.77 13.90
C SER A 192 -4.51 2.89 13.50
N PRO A 193 -5.53 3.19 14.33
CA PRO A 193 -6.43 4.31 14.09
C PRO A 193 -5.70 5.65 13.93
N GLU A 194 -4.70 5.95 14.79
CA GLU A 194 -3.98 7.23 14.71
C GLU A 194 -3.19 7.35 13.40
N VAL A 195 -2.56 6.25 12.98
CA VAL A 195 -1.79 6.20 11.72
C VAL A 195 -2.72 6.30 10.50
N THR A 196 -3.89 5.67 10.58
CA THR A 196 -4.93 5.73 9.54
C THR A 196 -5.44 7.16 9.37
N ASP A 197 -5.69 7.87 10.47
CA ASP A 197 -6.12 9.27 10.45
C ASP A 197 -5.04 10.18 9.88
N LYS A 198 -3.78 9.96 10.23
CA LYS A 198 -2.66 10.69 9.62
C LYS A 198 -2.59 10.45 8.11
N LEU A 199 -2.63 9.20 7.65
CA LEU A 199 -2.65 8.86 6.22
C LEU A 199 -3.85 9.49 5.49
N LYS A 200 -5.02 9.51 6.13
CA LYS A 200 -6.24 10.15 5.60
C LYS A 200 -6.03 11.66 5.45
N ASN A 201 -5.48 12.34 6.45
CA ASN A 201 -5.21 13.78 6.39
C ASN A 201 -4.22 14.13 5.27
N LEU A 202 -3.20 13.29 5.03
CA LEU A 202 -2.27 13.47 3.91
C LEU A 202 -2.93 13.24 2.54
N SER A 203 -3.94 12.36 2.49
CA SER A 203 -4.69 12.02 1.28
C SER A 203 -5.73 13.08 0.91
N VAL A 204 -6.33 13.74 1.91
CA VAL A 204 -7.36 14.77 1.74
C VAL A 204 -6.71 16.15 1.67
N ALA A 205 -5.94 16.39 0.61
CA ALA A 205 -5.41 17.72 0.32
C ALA A 205 -6.52 18.70 -0.06
N LYS A 206 -6.42 19.96 0.39
CA LYS A 206 -7.35 21.04 -0.02
C LYS A 206 -7.24 21.25 -1.54
N PRO A 207 -8.31 21.71 -2.22
CA PRO A 207 -8.32 21.83 -3.69
C PRO A 207 -7.14 22.61 -4.26
N CYS A 208 -6.80 23.78 -3.70
CA CYS A 208 -5.67 24.59 -4.16
C CYS A 208 -4.32 23.87 -3.97
N ASP A 209 -4.12 23.23 -2.83
CA ASP A 209 -2.88 22.50 -2.52
C ASP A 209 -2.75 21.26 -3.44
N ARG A 210 -3.86 20.55 -3.67
CA ARG A 210 -3.91 19.40 -4.60
C ARG A 210 -3.59 19.84 -6.02
N MET A 211 -4.18 20.95 -6.48
CA MET A 211 -3.91 21.51 -7.81
C MET A 211 -2.43 21.83 -7.97
N LYS A 212 -1.86 22.59 -7.03
CA LYS A 212 -0.42 22.93 -7.04
C LYS A 212 0.46 21.69 -7.02
N THR A 213 0.12 20.70 -6.20
CA THR A 213 0.87 19.43 -6.11
C THR A 213 0.83 18.65 -7.43
N ILE A 214 -0.33 18.57 -8.08
CA ILE A 214 -0.46 17.87 -9.37
C ILE A 214 0.37 18.60 -10.44
N GLU A 215 0.30 19.93 -10.47
CA GLU A 215 1.09 20.76 -11.36
C GLU A 215 2.61 20.57 -11.18
N GLU A 216 3.08 20.50 -9.93
CA GLU A 216 4.48 20.17 -9.60
C GLU A 216 4.83 18.76 -10.08
N MET A 217 3.96 17.76 -9.86
CA MET A 217 4.19 16.38 -10.28
C MET A 217 4.23 16.19 -11.79
N VAL A 218 3.42 16.94 -12.55
CA VAL A 218 3.43 16.92 -14.02
C VAL A 218 4.74 17.46 -14.57
N ARG A 219 5.29 18.52 -13.95
CA ARG A 219 6.51 19.22 -14.38
C ARG A 219 7.80 18.59 -13.84
N ALA A 220 7.70 17.69 -12.87
CA ALA A 220 8.85 17.00 -12.30
C ALA A 220 9.56 16.11 -13.33
N GLU A 221 10.89 15.99 -13.22
CA GLU A 221 11.69 15.15 -14.15
C GLU A 221 11.31 13.66 -14.10
N ASP A 222 10.78 13.21 -12.97
CA ASP A 222 10.28 11.85 -12.74
C ASP A 222 8.75 11.75 -12.88
N GLY A 223 8.13 12.80 -13.43
CA GLY A 223 6.72 12.88 -13.79
C GLY A 223 6.37 12.11 -15.08
N PRO A 224 5.17 12.31 -15.64
CA PRO A 224 4.71 11.60 -16.82
C PRO A 224 5.46 11.98 -18.11
N CYS A 225 6.02 13.20 -18.17
CA CYS A 225 6.80 13.66 -19.32
C CYS A 225 8.28 13.33 -19.11
N GLY A 226 8.87 12.55 -20.01
CA GLY A 226 10.27 12.15 -19.97
C GLY A 226 11.00 12.36 -21.30
N PRO A 227 12.28 12.02 -21.39
CA PRO A 227 13.01 12.00 -22.67
C PRO A 227 12.30 11.13 -23.71
N PHE A 228 11.81 9.96 -23.30
CA PHE A 228 11.18 9.00 -24.19
C PHE A 228 9.90 9.51 -24.86
N THR A 229 9.07 10.31 -24.18
CA THR A 229 7.87 10.89 -24.82
C THR A 229 8.23 11.90 -25.90
N ARG A 230 9.35 12.62 -25.74
CA ARG A 230 9.85 13.59 -26.74
C ARG A 230 10.38 12.90 -28.00
N ASP A 231 11.07 11.77 -27.86
CA ASP A 231 11.61 11.01 -28.99
C ASP A 231 10.51 10.51 -29.96
N PHE A 232 9.29 10.33 -29.46
CA PHE A 232 8.12 9.92 -30.26
C PHE A 232 7.27 11.10 -30.76
N GLY A 233 7.75 12.34 -30.60
CA GLY A 233 7.03 13.54 -31.02
C GLY A 233 5.76 13.81 -30.21
N ILE A 234 5.67 13.28 -28.98
CA ILE A 234 4.52 13.52 -28.10
C ILE A 234 4.85 14.72 -27.20
N GLU A 235 4.14 15.81 -27.41
CA GLU A 235 4.19 16.98 -26.55
C GLU A 235 3.03 16.96 -25.56
N LEU A 236 3.33 17.22 -24.29
CA LEU A 236 2.35 17.31 -23.21
C LEU A 236 2.19 18.78 -22.81
N ASP A 237 0.98 19.32 -22.94
CA ASP A 237 0.63 20.55 -22.25
C ASP A 237 0.58 20.26 -20.74
N THR A 238 1.45 20.95 -20.00
CA THR A 238 1.59 20.76 -18.55
C THR A 238 0.62 21.66 -17.76
N ASN A 239 -0.13 22.53 -18.44
CA ASN A 239 -1.16 23.33 -17.81
C ASN A 239 -2.45 22.53 -17.67
N MET A 240 -3.15 22.71 -16.55
CA MET A 240 -4.47 22.10 -16.40
C MET A 240 -5.43 22.62 -17.47
N THR A 241 -6.09 21.70 -18.17
CA THR A 241 -7.09 22.02 -19.18
C THR A 241 -8.24 22.84 -18.57
N LYS A 242 -8.49 24.02 -19.13
CA LYS A 242 -9.59 24.89 -18.69
C LYS A 242 -10.90 24.40 -19.30
N VAL A 243 -11.91 24.22 -18.47
CA VAL A 243 -13.26 23.81 -18.88
C VAL A 243 -14.29 24.84 -18.41
N VAL A 244 -15.30 25.09 -19.24
CA VAL A 244 -16.42 25.96 -18.87
C VAL A 244 -17.48 25.12 -18.16
N GLY A 245 -17.61 25.34 -16.85
CA GLY A 245 -18.65 24.72 -16.03
C GLY A 245 -19.88 25.62 -15.86
N ARG A 246 -20.99 25.03 -15.42
CA ARG A 246 -22.21 25.75 -15.02
C ARG A 246 -22.71 25.24 -13.67
N VAL A 247 -23.05 26.16 -12.76
CA VAL A 247 -23.64 25.84 -11.46
C VAL A 247 -25.15 25.76 -11.61
N ILE A 248 -25.72 24.57 -11.37
CA ILE A 248 -27.17 24.37 -11.41
C ILE A 248 -27.75 24.86 -10.07
N GLY A 249 -28.85 25.62 -10.14
CA GLY A 249 -29.54 26.11 -8.95
C GLY A 249 -30.05 24.97 -8.06
N ALA A 250 -30.04 25.20 -6.75
CA ALA A 250 -30.57 24.23 -5.79
C ALA A 250 -32.07 23.97 -6.03
N PRO A 251 -32.53 22.71 -5.92
CA PRO A 251 -33.95 22.40 -6.04
C PRO A 251 -34.72 22.90 -4.81
N GLU A 252 -36.03 23.09 -4.99
CA GLU A 252 -36.95 23.27 -3.87
C GLU A 252 -37.37 21.92 -3.31
N LEU A 253 -37.33 21.79 -1.99
CA LEU A 253 -37.71 20.58 -1.30
C LEU A 253 -39.17 20.67 -0.86
N LYS A 254 -39.92 19.59 -1.06
CA LYS A 254 -41.25 19.43 -0.46
C LYS A 254 -41.12 18.72 0.88
N LEU A 255 -41.67 19.32 1.94
CA LEU A 255 -41.63 18.81 3.31
C LEU A 255 -43.03 18.89 3.92
N GLY A 256 -43.24 18.31 5.11
CA GLY A 256 -44.55 18.37 5.76
C GLY A 256 -44.85 19.76 6.35
N ALA A 257 -43.82 20.41 6.89
CA ALA A 257 -43.87 21.74 7.46
C ALA A 257 -42.43 22.30 7.55
N PRO A 258 -42.11 23.46 6.93
CA PRO A 258 -42.96 24.15 5.94
C PRO A 258 -43.16 23.29 4.68
N PRO A 259 -44.25 23.48 3.91
CA PRO A 259 -44.57 22.64 2.74
C PRO A 259 -43.50 22.69 1.65
N THR A 260 -42.81 23.83 1.53
CA THR A 260 -41.66 24.02 0.66
C THR A 260 -40.49 24.60 1.44
N PHE A 261 -39.29 24.11 1.13
CA PHE A 261 -38.04 24.61 1.70
C PHE A 261 -37.02 24.80 0.58
N ARG A 262 -36.55 26.03 0.44
CA ARG A 262 -35.46 26.35 -0.48
C ARG A 262 -34.14 26.09 0.23
N VAL A 263 -33.28 25.29 -0.38
CA VAL A 263 -31.94 25.07 0.15
C VAL A 263 -31.12 26.35 -0.07
N HIS A 264 -30.68 26.97 1.01
CA HIS A 264 -29.86 28.17 0.99
C HIS A 264 -28.38 27.82 1.19
N GLY A 265 -27.50 28.59 0.55
CA GLY A 265 -26.05 28.46 0.69
C GLY A 265 -25.36 27.75 -0.47
N ALA A 266 -24.09 28.10 -0.69
CA ALA A 266 -23.30 27.62 -1.82
C ALA A 266 -23.11 26.09 -1.85
N ASN A 267 -23.23 25.42 -0.70
CA ASN A 267 -22.94 24.00 -0.55
C ASN A 267 -24.18 23.10 -0.67
N CYS A 268 -25.36 23.67 -0.90
CA CYS A 268 -26.64 22.94 -0.97
C CYS A 268 -26.91 22.01 0.22
N GLN A 269 -26.39 22.34 1.41
CA GLN A 269 -26.59 21.56 2.63
C GLN A 269 -27.86 22.01 3.37
N TRP A 270 -28.65 21.04 3.80
CA TRP A 270 -29.85 21.27 4.61
C TRP A 270 -30.05 20.10 5.58
N ASN A 271 -30.88 20.31 6.60
CA ASN A 271 -31.26 19.27 7.56
C ASN A 271 -32.74 19.42 7.95
N LEU A 272 -33.26 18.43 8.68
CA LEU A 272 -34.64 18.42 9.19
C LEU A 272 -34.84 19.23 10.48
N LEU A 273 -33.84 19.99 10.94
CA LEU A 273 -34.00 20.80 12.14
C LEU A 273 -35.14 21.80 11.91
N ARG A 274 -36.16 21.71 12.78
CA ARG A 274 -37.43 22.49 12.72
C ARG A 274 -38.24 22.27 11.44
N LYS A 275 -38.17 21.07 10.85
CA LYS A 275 -38.95 20.67 9.68
C LYS A 275 -39.59 19.30 9.91
N SER A 276 -40.76 19.06 9.32
CA SER A 276 -41.41 17.74 9.39
C SER A 276 -41.31 16.96 8.08
N LEU A 277 -41.39 15.64 8.18
CA LEU A 277 -41.47 14.74 7.03
C LEU A 277 -42.76 15.01 6.26
N LEU A 278 -42.70 14.90 4.93
CA LEU A 278 -43.86 15.06 4.06
C LEU A 278 -44.95 14.04 4.41
N ASP A 279 -44.56 12.77 4.53
CA ASP A 279 -45.43 11.66 4.93
C ASP A 279 -44.89 11.01 6.22
N GLY A 280 -45.20 11.60 7.37
CA GLY A 280 -44.87 11.03 8.68
C GLY A 280 -45.78 9.83 9.00
N LYS A 281 -45.20 8.70 9.42
CA LYS A 281 -45.97 7.55 9.93
C LYS A 281 -46.01 7.55 11.45
N THR A 282 -47.18 7.28 12.01
CA THR A 282 -47.35 7.05 13.44
C THR A 282 -46.70 5.72 13.81
N MET A 283 -45.83 5.72 14.81
CA MET A 283 -45.34 4.48 15.42
C MET A 283 -46.32 4.05 16.51
N SER A 284 -47.10 3.01 16.26
CA SER A 284 -47.86 2.34 17.31
C SER A 284 -46.94 1.34 18.02
N ALA A 285 -46.83 1.45 19.34
CA ALA A 285 -46.26 0.37 20.14
C ALA A 285 -47.16 -0.87 19.96
N GLY A 286 -46.61 -1.96 19.42
CA GLY A 286 -47.31 -3.24 19.45
C GLY A 286 -47.56 -3.66 20.90
N PRO A 287 -48.65 -4.40 21.19
CA PRO A 287 -48.85 -4.94 22.53
C PRO A 287 -47.67 -5.87 22.87
N PHE A 288 -47.03 -5.60 24.01
CA PHE A 288 -46.06 -6.50 24.63
C PHE A 288 -46.77 -7.74 25.17
#